data_AF-A0A920FFH8-F1
#
_entry.id   AF-A0A920FFH8-F1
#
_cell.length_a   1.000
_cell.length_b   1.000
_cell.length_c   1.000
_cell.angle_alpha   90.00
_cell.angle_beta   90.00
_cell.angle_gamma   90.00
#
_symmetry.space_group_name_H-M   'P 1'
#
loop_
_entity.id
_entity.type
_entity.pdbx_description
1 polymer ?
#
loop_
_entity_poly.entity_id
_entity_poly.type
_entity_poly.pdbx_seq_one_letter_code
_entity_poly.pdbx_strand_id
1 'polypeptide(L)'
;MSTLCKKAGFISQYANSEKRKQLHIAAVVSNNFTYHLLSLVKTHCLKNNIDYNLLRHLIEQSIENVTKENPFVLQTGPAVRNDTKLIERQLSMLKNEHELKEIYDLFTRLIIQKHRHEL
;
A
#
# COMPACT_ATOMS: atom_id res chain seq x y z
N MET A 1 29.18 -8.37 14.17
CA MET A 1 27.78 -8.50 13.71
C MET A 1 27.64 -8.63 12.20
N SER A 2 28.30 -7.78 11.39
CA SER A 2 28.15 -7.77 9.92
C SER A 2 28.46 -9.11 9.23
N THR A 3 29.44 -9.87 9.73
CA THR A 3 29.82 -11.19 9.19
C THR A 3 28.71 -12.23 9.32
N LEU A 4 27.92 -12.19 10.39
CA LEU A 4 26.81 -13.13 10.61
C LEU A 4 25.62 -12.81 9.69
N CYS A 5 25.23 -11.53 9.61
CA CYS A 5 24.17 -11.09 8.70
C CYS A 5 24.47 -11.47 7.25
N LYS A 6 25.72 -11.24 6.80
CA LYS A 6 26.14 -11.59 5.44
C LYS A 6 26.08 -13.10 5.18
N LYS A 7 26.49 -13.94 6.14
CA LYS A 7 26.40 -15.41 6.01
C LYS A 7 24.95 -15.91 5.94
N ALA A 8 24.02 -15.22 6.60
CA ALA A 8 22.60 -15.55 6.57
C ALA A 8 21.85 -14.91 5.37
N GLY A 9 22.56 -14.26 4.44
CA GLY A 9 21.94 -13.62 3.27
C GLY A 9 21.21 -12.30 3.58
N PHE A 10 21.36 -11.76 4.80
CA PHE A 10 20.74 -10.49 5.17
C PHE A 10 21.61 -9.30 4.77
N ILE A 11 20.95 -8.29 4.20
CA ILE A 11 21.55 -6.96 4.03
C ILE A 11 21.57 -6.27 5.39
N SER A 12 22.73 -5.73 5.78
CA SER A 12 22.90 -5.04 7.06
C SER A 12 23.67 -3.73 6.87
N GLN A 13 23.30 -2.70 7.63
CA GLN A 13 24.01 -1.42 7.68
C GLN A 13 24.17 -0.95 9.12
N TYR A 14 25.24 -0.21 9.40
CA TYR A 14 25.39 0.47 10.70
C TYR A 14 24.41 1.64 10.80
N ALA A 15 23.74 1.78 11.95
CA ALA A 15 22.74 2.81 12.19
C ALA A 15 22.81 3.34 13.62
N ASN A 16 22.95 4.66 13.76
CA ASN A 16 22.81 5.33 15.05
C ASN A 16 21.33 5.36 15.50
N SER A 17 21.06 5.83 16.71
CA SER A 17 19.71 5.81 17.29
C SER A 17 18.67 6.53 16.43
N GLU A 18 19.02 7.68 15.84
CA GLU A 18 18.12 8.42 14.97
C GLU A 18 17.81 7.67 13.67
N LYS A 19 18.83 7.10 13.01
CA LYS A 19 18.60 6.28 11.80
C LYS A 19 17.75 5.05 12.09
N ARG A 20 17.90 4.42 13.27
CA ARG A 20 17.05 3.29 13.69
C ARG A 20 15.59 3.70 13.89
N LYS A 21 15.31 4.87 14.46
CA LYS A 21 13.93 5.37 14.60
C LYS A 21 13.27 5.58 13.24
N GLN A 22 13.99 6.18 12.29
CA GLN A 22 13.49 6.39 10.92
C GLN A 22 13.24 5.06 10.20
N LEU A 23 14.16 4.10 10.33
CA LEU A 23 13.98 2.75 9.77
C LEU A 23 12.78 2.03 10.40
N HIS A 24 12.54 2.22 11.69
CA HIS A 24 11.39 1.62 12.37
C HIS A 24 10.07 2.17 11.85
N ILE A 25 9.96 3.50 11.63
CA ILE A 25 8.78 4.10 10.99
C ILE A 25 8.56 3.47 9.61
N ALA A 26 9.61 3.39 8.78
CA ALA A 26 9.50 2.76 7.47
C ALA A 26 9.01 1.31 7.55
N ALA A 27 9.52 0.52 8.51
CA ALA A 27 9.12 -0.86 8.72
C ALA A 27 7.66 -0.99 9.21
N VAL A 28 7.21 -0.11 10.11
CA VAL A 28 5.81 -0.09 10.57
C VAL A 28 4.87 0.21 9.40
N VAL A 29 5.20 1.22 8.59
CA VAL A 29 4.38 1.61 7.44
C VAL A 29 4.36 0.52 6.36
N SER A 30 5.53 -0.02 5.99
CA SER A 30 5.60 -1.00 4.89
C SER A 30 4.98 -2.36 5.25
N ASN A 31 4.95 -2.72 6.53
CA ASN A 31 4.51 -4.04 6.98
C ASN A 31 3.16 -3.98 7.72
N ASN A 32 3.13 -3.32 8.88
CA ASN A 32 1.95 -3.36 9.74
C ASN A 32 0.74 -2.65 9.10
N PHE A 33 0.97 -1.54 8.38
CA PHE A 33 -0.14 -0.86 7.70
C PHE A 33 -0.63 -1.66 6.49
N THR A 34 0.26 -2.34 5.77
CA THR A 34 -0.13 -3.27 4.70
C THR A 34 -1.02 -4.39 5.24
N TYR A 35 -0.70 -4.97 6.41
CA TYR A 35 -1.57 -5.97 7.04
C TYR A 35 -2.94 -5.43 7.43
N HIS A 36 -2.99 -4.23 8.01
CA HIS A 36 -4.26 -3.61 8.35
C HIS A 36 -5.10 -3.32 7.10
N LEU A 37 -4.48 -2.77 6.05
CA LEU A 37 -5.13 -2.51 4.76
C LEU A 37 -5.72 -3.79 4.16
N LEU A 38 -4.94 -4.87 4.09
CA LEU A 38 -5.42 -6.14 3.54
C LEU A 38 -6.50 -6.79 4.42
N SER A 39 -6.49 -6.56 5.73
CA SER A 39 -7.58 -6.98 6.64
C SER A 39 -8.90 -6.27 6.33
N LEU A 40 -8.85 -4.96 6.07
CA LEU A 40 -10.02 -4.19 5.65
C LEU A 40 -10.55 -4.66 4.29
N VAL A 41 -9.66 -4.90 3.32
CA VAL A 41 -10.04 -5.44 2.00
C VAL A 41 -10.69 -6.83 2.14
N LYS A 42 -10.15 -7.71 2.99
CA LYS A 42 -10.76 -9.02 3.25
C LYS A 42 -12.14 -8.89 3.87
N THR A 43 -12.31 -7.99 4.82
CA THR A 43 -13.61 -7.69 5.44
C THR A 43 -14.62 -7.17 4.42
N HIS A 44 -14.19 -6.26 3.53
CA HIS A 44 -15.01 -5.75 2.43
C HIS A 44 -15.47 -6.87 1.50
N CYS A 45 -14.56 -7.77 1.10
CA CYS A 45 -14.89 -8.92 0.26
C CYS A 45 -15.94 -9.82 0.94
N LEU A 46 -15.74 -10.16 2.21
CA LEU A 46 -16.68 -10.99 2.98
C LEU A 46 -18.07 -10.36 3.06
N LYS A 47 -18.16 -9.06 3.39
CA LYS A 47 -19.44 -8.32 3.45
C LYS A 47 -20.20 -8.32 2.13
N ASN A 48 -19.49 -8.34 1.01
CA ASN A 48 -20.05 -8.29 -0.33
C ASN A 48 -20.14 -9.67 -1.01
N ASN A 49 -19.94 -10.76 -0.26
CA ASN A 49 -19.95 -12.14 -0.77
C ASN A 49 -18.96 -12.38 -1.93
N ILE A 50 -17.79 -11.73 -1.86
CA ILE A 50 -16.69 -11.88 -2.81
C ILE A 50 -15.64 -12.82 -2.20
N ASP A 51 -15.20 -13.83 -2.95
CA ASP A 51 -14.08 -14.67 -2.55
C ASP A 51 -12.78 -13.85 -2.56
N TYR A 52 -12.20 -13.63 -1.39
CA TYR A 52 -10.94 -12.89 -1.22
C TYR A 52 -9.78 -13.54 -1.98
N ASN A 53 -9.82 -14.85 -2.26
CA ASN A 53 -8.78 -15.54 -3.03
C ASN A 53 -8.66 -15.01 -4.46
N LEU A 54 -9.70 -14.38 -5.01
CA LEU A 54 -9.65 -13.72 -6.32
C LEU A 54 -8.60 -12.59 -6.35
N LEU A 55 -8.26 -12.01 -5.19
CA LEU A 55 -7.26 -10.95 -5.08
C LEU A 55 -5.83 -11.48 -4.88
N ARG A 56 -5.66 -12.78 -4.61
CA ARG A 56 -4.35 -13.35 -4.22
C ARG A 56 -3.27 -13.05 -5.25
N HIS A 57 -3.54 -13.35 -6.53
CA HIS A 57 -2.57 -13.13 -7.59
C HIS A 57 -2.19 -11.65 -7.73
N LEU A 58 -3.18 -10.75 -7.63
CA LEU A 58 -2.95 -9.31 -7.70
C LEU A 58 -2.06 -8.82 -6.56
N ILE A 59 -2.28 -9.30 -5.33
CA ILE A 59 -1.49 -8.93 -4.16
C ILE A 59 -0.06 -9.44 -4.29
N GLU A 60 0.12 -10.72 -4.64
CA GLU A 60 1.44 -11.33 -4.83
C GLU A 60 2.24 -10.60 -5.92
N GLN A 61 1.62 -10.35 -7.07
CA GLN A 61 2.23 -9.62 -8.18
C GLN A 61 2.57 -8.17 -7.79
N SER A 62 1.72 -7.49 -7.02
CA SER A 62 1.98 -6.11 -6.57
C SER A 62 3.22 -6.06 -5.68
N ILE A 63 3.34 -6.98 -4.72
CA ILE A 63 4.50 -7.08 -3.82
C ILE A 63 5.77 -7.43 -4.61
N GLU A 64 5.67 -8.34 -5.58
CA GLU A 64 6.82 -8.71 -6.41
C GLU A 64 7.27 -7.53 -7.28
N ASN A 65 6.35 -6.82 -7.93
CA ASN A 65 6.68 -5.72 -8.83
C ASN A 65 7.39 -4.56 -8.12
N VAL A 66 6.97 -4.19 -6.91
CA VAL A 66 7.63 -3.09 -6.16
C VAL A 66 9.07 -3.41 -5.74
N THR A 67 9.50 -4.68 -5.81
CA THR A 67 10.91 -5.05 -5.62
C THR A 67 11.75 -4.89 -6.88
N LYS A 68 11.10 -4.75 -8.05
CA LYS A 68 11.74 -4.70 -9.38
C LYS A 68 11.68 -3.31 -10.02
N GLU A 69 10.64 -2.54 -9.74
CA GLU A 69 10.37 -1.23 -10.34
C GLU A 69 9.89 -0.23 -9.29
N ASN A 70 10.10 1.06 -9.54
CA ASN A 70 9.66 2.13 -8.65
C ASN A 70 8.13 2.08 -8.45
N PRO A 71 7.63 1.99 -7.19
CA PRO A 71 6.20 1.97 -6.90
C PRO A 71 5.39 3.12 -7.52
N PHE A 72 6.01 4.30 -7.68
CA PHE A 72 5.36 5.45 -8.30
C PHE A 72 5.02 5.20 -9.78
N VAL A 73 5.92 4.57 -10.53
CA VAL A 73 5.73 4.27 -11.96
C VAL A 73 4.71 3.15 -12.16
N LEU A 74 4.66 2.20 -11.22
CA LEU A 74 3.70 1.10 -11.22
C LEU A 74 2.27 1.53 -10.87
N GLN A 75 2.09 2.73 -10.30
CA GLN A 75 0.80 3.20 -9.84
C GLN A 75 -0.14 3.47 -11.02
N THR A 76 -1.34 2.89 -10.97
CA THR A 76 -2.38 3.04 -12.00
C THR A 76 -3.75 3.30 -11.35
N GLY A 77 -4.82 3.29 -12.16
CA GLY A 77 -6.19 3.38 -11.67
C GLY A 77 -6.79 4.79 -11.75
N PRO A 78 -7.99 4.98 -11.16
CA PRO A 78 -8.77 6.19 -11.35
C PRO A 78 -8.12 7.44 -10.74
N ALA A 79 -7.38 7.29 -9.63
CA ALA A 79 -6.65 8.40 -9.01
C ALA A 79 -5.57 8.98 -9.94
N VAL A 80 -4.74 8.11 -10.56
CA VAL A 80 -3.71 8.53 -11.52
C VAL A 80 -4.32 9.22 -12.74
N ARG A 81 -5.47 8.71 -13.23
CA ARG A 81 -6.21 9.32 -14.35
C ARG A 81 -7.06 10.54 -13.95
N ASN A 82 -7.11 10.88 -12.66
CA ASN A 82 -7.99 11.91 -12.10
C ASN A 82 -9.47 11.72 -12.53
N ASP A 83 -9.96 10.48 -12.55
CA ASP A 83 -11.33 10.11 -12.92
C ASP A 83 -12.28 10.36 -11.73
N THR A 84 -12.61 11.63 -11.51
CA THR A 84 -13.38 12.09 -10.33
C THR A 84 -14.76 11.44 -10.26
N LYS A 85 -15.42 11.24 -11.41
CA LYS A 85 -16.75 10.61 -11.46
C LYS A 85 -16.70 9.17 -10.95
N LEU A 86 -15.72 8.38 -11.37
CA LEU A 86 -15.55 7.01 -10.89
C LEU A 86 -15.18 6.98 -9.40
N ILE A 87 -14.30 7.87 -8.96
CA ILE A 87 -13.88 8.00 -7.56
C ILE A 87 -15.07 8.31 -6.65
N GLU A 88 -15.89 9.30 -6.99
CA GLU A 88 -17.08 9.69 -6.22
C GLU A 88 -18.06 8.52 -6.10
N ARG A 89 -18.28 7.79 -7.21
CA ARG A 89 -19.11 6.60 -7.20
C ARG A 89 -18.55 5.52 -6.27
N GLN A 90 -17.25 5.23 -6.33
CA GLN A 90 -16.61 4.22 -5.47
C GLN A 90 -16.68 4.62 -3.98
N LEU A 91 -16.46 5.90 -3.66
CA LEU A 91 -16.63 6.42 -2.30
C LEU A 91 -18.07 6.30 -1.78
N SER A 92 -19.06 6.46 -2.66
CA SER A 92 -20.48 6.28 -2.30
C SER A 92 -20.83 4.82 -2.00
N MET A 93 -20.16 3.87 -2.66
CA MET A 93 -20.32 2.43 -2.41
C MET A 93 -19.76 2.02 -1.04
N LEU A 94 -18.73 2.73 -0.55
CA LEU A 94 -18.10 2.48 0.75
C LEU A 94 -18.81 3.19 1.93
N LYS A 95 -20.02 3.73 1.74
CA LYS A 95 -20.72 4.55 2.76
C LYS A 95 -20.92 3.86 4.12
N ASN A 96 -20.97 2.53 4.16
CA ASN A 96 -21.16 1.72 5.38
C ASN A 96 -19.85 1.10 5.89
N GLU A 97 -18.71 1.48 5.31
CA GLU A 97 -17.37 0.95 5.62
C GLU A 97 -16.42 2.10 5.93
N HIS A 98 -16.69 2.81 7.04
CA HIS A 98 -16.05 4.08 7.40
C HIS A 98 -14.52 4.06 7.30
N GLU A 99 -13.85 3.08 7.93
CA GLU A 99 -12.38 2.99 7.92
C GLU A 99 -11.81 2.79 6.50
N LEU A 100 -12.41 1.88 5.73
CA LEU A 100 -11.97 1.64 4.35
C LEU A 100 -12.24 2.86 3.45
N LYS A 101 -13.36 3.55 3.66
CA LYS A 101 -13.70 4.78 2.94
C LYS A 101 -12.70 5.90 3.23
N GLU A 102 -12.30 6.08 4.49
CA GLU A 102 -11.31 7.08 4.89
C GLU A 102 -9.95 6.82 4.25
N ILE A 103 -9.49 5.56 4.28
CA ILE A 103 -8.23 5.17 3.62
C ILE A 103 -8.33 5.35 2.11
N TYR A 104 -9.45 4.97 1.50
CA TYR A 104 -9.68 5.13 0.07
C TYR A 104 -9.61 6.61 -0.35
N ASP A 105 -10.28 7.50 0.38
CA ASP A 105 -10.23 8.94 0.13
C ASP A 105 -8.81 9.50 0.30
N LEU A 106 -8.18 9.21 1.43
CA LEU A 106 -6.84 9.70 1.75
C LEU A 106 -5.83 9.29 0.69
N PHE A 107 -5.77 8.00 0.35
CA PHE A 107 -4.83 7.50 -0.66
C PHE A 107 -5.14 8.07 -2.03
N THR A 108 -6.41 8.14 -2.42
CA THR A 108 -6.81 8.75 -3.71
C THR A 108 -6.33 10.19 -3.82
N ARG A 109 -6.55 11.03 -2.79
CA ARG A 109 -6.09 12.42 -2.76
C ARG A 109 -4.57 12.53 -2.84
N LEU A 110 -3.85 11.72 -2.07
CA LEU A 110 -2.37 11.72 -2.05
C LEU A 110 -1.78 11.27 -3.40
N ILE A 111 -2.38 10.27 -4.04
CA ILE A 111 -1.97 9.79 -5.37
C ILE A 111 -2.19 10.89 -6.42
N ILE A 112 -3.38 11.49 -6.47
CA ILE A 112 -3.69 12.60 -7.39
C ILE A 112 -2.69 13.74 -7.20
N GLN A 113 -2.45 14.15 -5.96
CA GLN A 113 -1.52 15.23 -5.64
C GLN A 113 -0.11 14.90 -6.14
N LYS A 114 0.40 13.71 -5.83
CA LYS A 114 1.77 13.32 -6.21
C LYS A 114 1.94 13.28 -7.74
N HIS A 115 0.99 12.71 -8.48
CA HIS A 115 1.08 12.66 -9.95
C HIS A 115 0.88 14.02 -10.63
N ARG A 116 0.17 14.98 -10.02
CA ARG A 116 0.05 16.34 -10.56
C ARG A 116 1.34 17.17 -10.41
N HIS A 117 2.18 16.88 -9.42
CA HIS A 117 3.41 17.64 -9.17
C HIS A 117 4.64 17.09 -9.90
N GLU A 118 4.54 15.92 -10.52
CA GLU A 118 5.62 15.30 -11.32
C GLU A 118 5.35 15.35 -12.84
N LEU A 119 4.24 15.97 -13.26
CA LEU A 119 3.95 16.39 -14.64
C LEU A 119 4.34 17.87 -14.82
#